data_AF-A0A2N8NB43-F1
#
_entry.id   AF-A0A2N8NB43-F1
#
_cell.length_a   1.000
_cell.length_b   1.000
_cell.length_c   1.000
_cell.angle_alpha   90.00
_cell.angle_beta   90.00
_cell.angle_gamma   90.00
#
_symmetry.space_group_name_H-M   'P 1'
#
loop_
_entity.id
_entity.type
_entity.pdbx_description
1 polymer ?
#
loop_
_entity_poly.entity_id
_entity_poly.type
_entity_poly.pdbx_seq_one_letter_code
_entity_poly.pdbx_strand_id
1 'polypeptide(L)'
;MKQFMTGMILPLILMASACGKTDPLPSDGRLTGVWVHETTGTDTIDFDAHARSDKNAFELKRKPGSSKAGPYWYEVKGDSIQVHWWLSSAMAETYAFKLSADGRSFRIGAFVPFVEGQTIHTFKKIK
;
A
#
# COMPACT_ATOMS: atom_id res chain seq x y z
N MET A 1 36.10 34.55 49.74
CA MET A 1 36.08 33.35 48.88
C MET A 1 34.86 32.53 49.26
N LYS A 2 33.84 32.44 48.39
CA LYS A 2 32.65 31.60 48.61
C LYS A 2 32.51 30.69 47.40
N GLN A 3 32.68 29.39 47.64
CA GLN A 3 32.59 28.33 46.64
C GLN A 3 31.13 28.17 46.21
N PHE A 4 30.87 28.26 44.91
CA PHE A 4 29.63 27.82 44.29
C PHE A 4 29.77 26.35 43.92
N MET A 5 29.10 25.46 44.64
CA MET A 5 28.87 24.10 44.17
C MET A 5 27.66 24.13 43.23
N THR A 6 27.92 24.01 41.93
CA THR A 6 26.89 23.86 40.90
C THR A 6 26.65 22.37 40.71
N GLY A 7 25.54 21.86 41.26
CA GLY A 7 25.09 20.49 41.04
C GLY A 7 24.69 20.30 39.58
N MET A 8 25.43 19.43 38.88
CA MET A 8 25.15 19.03 37.51
C MET A 8 24.03 17.98 37.52
N ILE A 9 22.80 18.40 37.24
CA ILE A 9 21.66 17.49 37.06
C ILE A 9 21.69 16.99 35.60
N LEU A 10 22.09 15.73 35.42
CA LEU A 10 21.95 15.02 34.14
C LEU A 10 20.46 14.76 33.87
N PRO A 11 19.86 15.22 32.75
CA PRO A 11 18.55 14.77 32.37
C PRO A 11 18.66 13.35 31.80
N LEU A 12 18.10 12.40 32.52
CA LEU A 12 17.89 11.01 32.09
C LEU A 12 16.92 11.05 30.89
N ILE A 13 17.44 10.87 29.68
CA ILE A 13 16.60 10.76 28.48
C ILE A 13 15.87 9.40 28.57
N LEU A 14 14.60 9.47 29.00
CA LEU A 14 13.67 8.35 28.91
C LEU A 14 13.55 7.93 27.44
N MET A 15 14.18 6.81 27.09
CA MET A 15 13.83 6.06 25.89
C MET A 15 12.39 5.57 26.04
N ALA A 16 11.45 6.38 25.58
CA ALA A 16 10.12 5.90 25.27
C ALA A 16 10.27 4.86 24.16
N SER A 17 10.20 3.58 24.53
CA SER A 17 9.99 2.49 23.60
C SER A 17 8.67 2.77 22.89
N ALA A 18 8.73 3.34 21.70
CA ALA A 18 7.63 3.35 20.76
C ALA A 18 7.40 1.90 20.35
N CYS A 19 6.64 1.18 21.16
CA CYS A 19 5.96 -0.04 20.77
C CYS A 19 5.14 0.36 19.56
N GLY A 20 5.64 0.01 18.36
CA GLY A 20 5.02 0.35 17.09
C GLY A 20 3.63 -0.23 17.08
N LYS A 21 2.64 0.61 17.41
CA LYS A 21 1.27 0.37 17.00
C LYS A 21 1.36 0.24 15.49
N THR A 22 0.95 -0.91 15.00
CA THR A 22 0.66 -1.09 13.58
C THR A 22 -0.44 -0.08 13.32
N ASP A 23 -0.08 1.09 12.78
CA ASP A 23 -1.06 2.11 12.45
C ASP A 23 -2.04 1.47 11.46
N PRO A 24 -3.33 1.34 11.83
CA PRO A 24 -4.30 0.77 10.91
C PRO A 24 -4.51 1.79 9.78
N LEU A 25 -4.12 1.41 8.56
CA LEU A 25 -4.45 2.03 7.27
C LEU A 25 -4.09 3.52 7.09
N PRO A 26 -3.74 3.98 5.87
CA PRO A 26 -4.26 5.25 5.42
C PRO A 26 -5.79 5.07 5.31
N SER A 27 -6.54 5.39 6.37
CA SER A 27 -8.01 5.27 6.40
C SER A 27 -8.70 6.38 5.62
N ASP A 28 -7.97 7.16 4.83
CA ASP A 28 -8.49 8.33 4.13
C ASP A 28 -9.38 8.01 2.92
N GLY A 29 -9.62 6.73 2.64
CA GLY A 29 -10.49 6.28 1.56
C GLY A 29 -9.97 6.65 0.17
N ARG A 30 -8.72 7.10 0.03
CA ARG A 30 -8.22 7.63 -1.25
C ARG A 30 -8.05 6.57 -2.34
N LEU A 31 -7.92 5.29 -1.95
CA LEU A 31 -7.88 4.16 -2.89
C LEU A 31 -9.24 3.61 -3.26
N THR A 32 -10.32 4.03 -2.60
CA THR A 32 -11.69 3.59 -2.93
C THR A 32 -12.00 3.80 -4.41
N GLY A 33 -12.92 3.00 -4.93
CA GLY A 33 -13.37 3.05 -6.31
C GLY A 33 -12.60 2.12 -7.25
N VAL A 34 -12.87 2.35 -8.54
CA VAL A 34 -12.37 1.51 -9.63
C VAL A 34 -11.29 2.26 -10.39
N TRP A 35 -10.20 1.55 -10.69
CA TRP A 35 -9.02 2.09 -11.35
C TRP A 35 -8.71 1.29 -12.59
N VAL A 36 -8.41 1.97 -13.69
CA VAL A 36 -8.03 1.34 -14.96
C VAL A 36 -6.54 1.50 -15.22
N HIS A 37 -5.90 0.43 -15.69
CA HIS A 37 -4.49 0.45 -16.08
C HIS A 37 -4.32 1.38 -17.28
N GLU A 38 -3.39 2.35 -17.19
CA GLU A 38 -3.22 3.41 -18.19
C GLU A 38 -2.81 2.87 -19.56
N THR A 39 -1.86 1.94 -19.64
CA THR A 39 -1.39 1.37 -20.92
C THR A 39 -2.36 0.38 -21.55
N THR A 40 -2.88 -0.59 -20.79
CA THR A 40 -3.75 -1.64 -21.36
C THR A 40 -5.18 -1.15 -21.57
N GLY A 41 -5.66 -0.18 -20.79
CA GLY A 41 -7.02 0.35 -20.87
C GLY A 41 -8.12 -0.64 -20.48
N THR A 42 -7.77 -1.89 -20.18
CA THR A 42 -8.72 -2.99 -19.94
C THR A 42 -8.54 -3.67 -18.58
N ASP A 43 -7.32 -3.66 -18.03
CA ASP A 43 -7.09 -4.23 -16.70
C ASP A 43 -7.58 -3.23 -15.65
N THR A 44 -8.34 -3.70 -14.66
CA THR A 44 -8.90 -2.85 -13.62
C THR A 44 -8.63 -3.39 -12.22
N ILE A 45 -8.40 -2.48 -11.28
CA ILE A 45 -8.36 -2.78 -9.85
C ILE A 45 -9.56 -2.09 -9.19
N ASP A 46 -10.36 -2.86 -8.48
CA ASP A 46 -11.55 -2.40 -7.76
C ASP A 46 -11.34 -2.59 -6.25
N PHE A 47 -11.09 -1.50 -5.53
CA PHE A 47 -10.86 -1.51 -4.08
C PHE A 47 -12.15 -1.56 -3.27
N ASP A 48 -13.31 -1.37 -3.90
CA ASP A 48 -14.61 -1.41 -3.23
C ASP A 48 -15.26 -2.81 -3.31
N ALA A 49 -14.78 -3.66 -4.23
CA ALA A 49 -15.29 -5.01 -4.48
C ALA A 49 -15.40 -5.87 -3.21
N HIS A 50 -14.54 -5.62 -2.22
CA HIS A 50 -14.45 -6.40 -0.98
C HIS A 50 -14.54 -5.53 0.28
N ALA A 51 -15.21 -4.36 0.21
CA ALA A 51 -15.28 -3.37 1.30
C ALA A 51 -15.90 -3.89 2.62
N ARG A 52 -16.51 -5.08 2.63
CA ARG A 52 -17.05 -5.75 3.83
C ARG A 52 -16.10 -6.77 4.48
N SER A 53 -14.91 -6.96 3.90
CA SER A 53 -13.89 -7.87 4.41
C SER A 53 -13.25 -7.32 5.68
N ASP A 54 -12.86 -8.21 6.60
CA ASP A 54 -12.07 -7.88 7.79
C ASP A 54 -10.64 -7.44 7.45
N LYS A 55 -10.19 -7.75 6.23
CA LYS A 55 -8.91 -7.35 5.64
C LYS A 55 -9.13 -6.49 4.40
N ASN A 56 -8.22 -5.55 4.18
CA ASN A 56 -8.16 -4.78 2.95
C ASN A 56 -7.97 -5.71 1.75
N ALA A 57 -8.87 -5.61 0.79
CA ALA A 57 -8.83 -6.41 -0.41
C ALA A 57 -9.25 -5.59 -1.63
N PHE A 58 -8.71 -5.96 -2.79
CA PHE A 58 -9.14 -5.44 -4.07
C PHE A 58 -9.39 -6.60 -5.04
N GLU A 59 -10.23 -6.35 -6.04
CA GLU A 59 -10.44 -7.26 -7.16
C GLU A 59 -9.62 -6.81 -8.36
N LEU A 60 -8.71 -7.67 -8.85
CA LEU A 60 -8.03 -7.46 -10.12
C LEU A 60 -8.79 -8.17 -11.24
N LYS A 61 -9.31 -7.39 -12.19
CA LYS A 61 -9.86 -7.90 -13.44
C LYS A 61 -8.86 -7.69 -14.56
N ARG A 62 -8.63 -8.72 -15.35
CA ARG A 62 -7.68 -8.71 -16.45
C ARG A 62 -8.35 -9.05 -17.77
N LYS A 63 -7.69 -8.68 -18.88
CA LYS A 63 -8.11 -9.15 -20.21
C LYS A 63 -8.21 -10.69 -20.24
N PRO A 64 -9.17 -11.27 -21.00
CA PRO A 64 -9.30 -12.72 -21.15
C PRO A 64 -7.98 -13.40 -21.53
N GLY A 65 -7.73 -14.59 -20.98
CA GLY A 65 -6.49 -15.34 -21.20
C GLY A 65 -5.29 -14.89 -20.35
N SER A 66 -5.43 -13.85 -19.52
CA SER A 66 -4.39 -13.48 -18.57
C SER A 66 -4.39 -14.36 -17.34
N SER A 67 -3.21 -14.77 -16.88
CA SER A 67 -3.06 -15.46 -15.60
C SER A 67 -3.18 -14.48 -14.43
N LYS A 68 -3.61 -15.02 -13.28
CA LYS A 68 -3.71 -14.33 -11.98
C LYS A 68 -4.62 -13.09 -12.03
N ALA A 69 -5.92 -13.35 -12.17
CA ALA A 69 -7.00 -12.41 -11.86
C ALA A 69 -7.68 -12.86 -10.56
N GLY A 70 -8.52 -11.99 -10.00
CA GLY A 70 -9.26 -12.29 -8.79
C GLY A 70 -8.84 -11.41 -7.62
N PRO A 71 -9.15 -11.84 -6.40
CA PRO A 71 -9.02 -10.95 -5.27
C PRO A 71 -7.64 -11.07 -4.62
N TYR A 72 -7.17 -9.92 -4.14
CA TYR A 72 -5.90 -9.79 -3.45
C TYR A 72 -6.11 -9.07 -2.13
N TRP A 73 -5.49 -9.58 -1.08
CA TRP A 73 -5.29 -8.78 0.12
C TRP A 73 -4.15 -7.80 -0.10
N TYR A 74 -4.25 -6.65 0.54
CA TYR A 74 -3.18 -5.67 0.47
C TYR A 74 -2.96 -4.88 1.77
N GLU A 75 -1.77 -4.33 1.92
CA GLU A 75 -1.45 -3.39 2.99
C GLU A 75 -0.50 -2.31 2.44
N VAL A 76 -0.86 -1.04 2.57
CA VAL A 76 -0.01 0.08 2.12
C VAL A 76 0.84 0.57 3.30
N LYS A 77 2.15 0.67 3.08
CA LYS A 77 3.13 1.17 4.06
C LYS A 77 4.05 2.19 3.38
N GLY A 78 3.75 3.47 3.56
CA GLY A 78 4.49 4.57 2.90
C GLY A 78 4.47 4.41 1.37
N ASP A 79 5.66 4.36 0.76
CA ASP A 79 5.85 4.19 -0.69
C ASP A 79 5.85 2.72 -1.14
N SER A 80 5.21 1.83 -0.38
CA SER A 80 5.13 0.40 -0.69
C SER A 80 3.74 -0.19 -0.44
N ILE A 81 3.43 -1.26 -1.15
CA ILE A 81 2.22 -2.06 -0.97
C ILE A 81 2.59 -3.53 -0.87
N GLN A 82 2.15 -4.19 0.19
CA GLN A 82 2.17 -5.63 0.28
C GLN A 82 0.93 -6.18 -0.42
N VAL A 83 1.10 -7.17 -1.27
CA VAL A 83 0.01 -7.79 -2.03
C VAL A 83 0.10 -9.30 -1.85
N HIS A 84 -1.04 -9.93 -1.59
CA HIS A 84 -1.15 -11.37 -1.44
C HIS A 84 -2.39 -11.88 -2.16
N TRP A 85 -2.19 -12.85 -3.05
CA TRP A 85 -3.29 -13.47 -3.77
C TRP A 85 -4.07 -14.39 -2.82
N TRP A 86 -5.37 -14.15 -2.64
CA TRP A 86 -6.19 -14.83 -1.63
C TRP A 86 -6.17 -16.36 -1.75
N LEU A 87 -6.03 -16.91 -2.97
CA LEU A 87 -6.00 -18.35 -3.19
C LEU A 87 -4.60 -18.99 -3.01
N SER A 88 -3.60 -18.19 -2.65
CA SER A 88 -2.22 -18.65 -2.49
C SER A 88 -1.91 -18.98 -1.04
N SER A 89 -1.11 -20.03 -0.82
CA SER A 89 -0.45 -20.28 0.47
C SER A 89 0.90 -19.57 0.62
N ALA A 90 1.38 -18.91 -0.45
CA ALA A 90 2.66 -18.21 -0.45
C ALA A 90 2.64 -16.96 0.45
N MET A 91 3.81 -16.48 0.85
CA MET A 91 3.90 -15.23 1.60
C MET A 91 3.45 -14.03 0.75
N ALA A 92 2.98 -12.97 1.40
CA ALA A 92 2.74 -11.70 0.74
C ALA A 92 4.04 -11.13 0.18
N GLU A 93 3.97 -10.51 -1.00
CA GLU A 93 5.11 -9.86 -1.64
C GLU A 93 4.96 -8.34 -1.53
N THR A 94 6.09 -7.62 -1.45
CA THR A 94 6.11 -6.15 -1.33
C THR A 94 6.49 -5.52 -2.66
N TYR A 95 5.72 -4.52 -3.08
CA TYR A 95 5.91 -3.79 -4.33
C TYR A 95 6.03 -2.29 -4.06
N ALA A 96 6.72 -1.58 -4.95
CA ALA A 96 6.73 -0.13 -4.95
C ALA A 96 5.29 0.40 -5.14
N PHE A 97 4.92 1.45 -4.43
CA PHE A 97 3.59 2.04 -4.49
C PHE A 97 3.64 3.55 -4.29
N LYS A 98 2.88 4.30 -5.07
CA LYS A 98 2.74 5.75 -4.86
C LYS A 98 1.42 6.27 -5.41
N LEU A 99 0.60 6.83 -4.54
CA LEU A 99 -0.60 7.59 -4.92
C LEU A 99 -0.20 9.01 -5.36
N SER A 100 -0.81 9.53 -6.43
CA SER A 100 -0.61 10.92 -6.85
C SER A 100 -1.20 11.90 -5.83
N ALA A 101 -0.67 13.12 -5.80
CA ALA A 101 -1.11 14.14 -4.85
C ALA A 101 -2.61 14.44 -4.97
N ASP A 102 -3.15 14.44 -6.19
CA ASP A 102 -4.56 14.65 -6.49
C ASP A 102 -5.46 13.42 -6.23
N GLY A 103 -4.88 12.26 -5.88
CA GLY A 103 -5.60 11.02 -5.66
C GLY A 103 -6.29 10.45 -6.90
N ARG A 104 -5.90 10.88 -8.11
CA ARG A 104 -6.52 10.43 -9.38
C ARG A 104 -5.74 9.33 -10.09
N SER A 105 -4.51 9.08 -9.67
CA SER A 105 -3.69 8.00 -10.21
C SER A 105 -2.81 7.39 -9.12
N PHE A 106 -2.39 6.14 -9.30
CA PHE A 106 -1.31 5.57 -8.52
C PHE A 106 -0.34 4.80 -9.41
N ARG A 107 0.89 4.64 -8.92
CA ARG A 107 1.91 3.78 -9.50
C ARG A 107 2.12 2.57 -8.59
N ILE A 108 2.23 1.39 -9.18
CA ILE A 108 2.45 0.13 -8.46
C ILE A 108 3.48 -0.73 -9.19
N GLY A 109 4.31 -1.47 -8.44
CA GLY A 109 5.19 -2.49 -8.99
C GLY A 109 4.43 -3.63 -9.67
N ALA A 110 5.05 -4.29 -10.64
CA ALA A 110 4.47 -5.41 -11.37
C ALA A 110 4.33 -6.66 -10.49
N PHE A 111 3.18 -6.80 -9.83
CA PHE A 111 2.79 -8.01 -9.09
C PHE A 111 2.17 -9.09 -9.99
N VAL A 112 1.81 -8.71 -11.22
CA VAL A 112 1.48 -9.57 -12.35
C VAL A 112 2.05 -8.94 -13.63
N PRO A 113 2.27 -9.72 -14.71
CA PRO A 113 2.76 -9.16 -15.96
C PRO A 113 1.64 -8.44 -16.72
N PHE A 114 1.36 -7.18 -16.37
CA PHE A 114 0.37 -6.35 -17.09
C PHE A 114 0.80 -6.07 -18.52
N VAL A 115 2.04 -5.61 -18.68
CA VAL A 115 2.72 -5.32 -19.94
C VAL A 115 4.11 -5.92 -19.88
N GLU A 116 4.51 -6.62 -20.93
CA GLU A 116 5.83 -7.28 -20.98
C GLU A 116 6.97 -6.26 -20.88
N GLY A 117 7.97 -6.56 -20.04
CA GLY A 117 9.14 -5.71 -19.82
C GLY A 117 8.90 -4.47 -18.95
N GLN A 118 7.66 -4.19 -18.52
CA GLN A 118 7.35 -3.06 -17.64
C GLN A 118 7.33 -3.51 -16.16
N THR A 119 8.01 -2.76 -15.29
CA THR A 119 8.15 -3.08 -13.86
C THR A 119 7.31 -2.20 -12.95
N ILE A 120 6.89 -1.01 -13.41
CA ILE A 120 6.03 -0.07 -12.69
C ILE A 120 4.86 0.31 -13.59
N HIS A 121 3.64 0.19 -13.08
CA HIS A 121 2.39 0.41 -13.79
C HIS A 121 1.61 1.56 -13.19
N THR A 122 0.94 2.34 -14.04
CA THR A 122 0.06 3.43 -13.62
C THR A 122 -1.39 3.01 -13.77
N PHE A 123 -2.18 3.31 -12.75
CA PHE A 123 -3.63 3.17 -12.78
C PHE A 123 -4.29 4.53 -12.57
N LYS A 124 -5.41 4.78 -13.24
CA LYS A 124 -6.21 6.01 -13.11
C LYS A 124 -7.60 5.70 -12.58
N LYS A 125 -8.09 6.54 -11.68
CA LYS A 125 -9.43 6.41 -11.11
C LYS A 125 -10.47 6.71 -12.19
N ILE A 126 -11.49 5.85 -12.30
CA ILE A 126 -12.60 6.00 -13.27
C ILE A 126 -13.97 6.11 -12.59
N LYS A 127 -14.06 5.81 -11.30
CA LYS A 127 -15.26 5.93 -10.47
C LYS A 127 -14.86 6.33 -9.06
#